data_AF-A0A956KGE4-F1
#
_entry.id   AF-A0A956KGE4-F1
#
_cell.length_a   1.000
_cell.length_b   1.000
_cell.length_c   1.000
_cell.angle_alpha   90.00
_cell.angle_beta   90.00
_cell.angle_gamma   90.00
#
_symmetry.space_group_name_H-M   'P 1'
#
loop_
_entity.id
_entity.type
_entity.pdbx_description
1 polymer ?
#
loop_
_entity_poly.entity_id
_entity_poly.type
_entity_poly.pdbx_seq_one_letter_code
_entity_poly.pdbx_strand_id
1 'polypeptide(L)' 'ARAVEGAVRTEFQVQPEQVLFVPPGTIPKTSSGKISRGAIRKALAAGELKTRGEAQWLSGLKLKARITFNRVRNAMSSE' A
#
# COMPACT_ATOMS: atom_id res chain seq x y z
N ALA A 1 -13.40 -8.03 -2.22
CA ALA A 1 -12.71 -8.62 -1.06
C ALA A 1 -12.99 -10.11 -0.94
N ARG A 2 -14.24 -10.56 -1.15
CA ARG A 2 -14.71 -11.96 -1.24
C ARG A 2 -13.66 -13.04 -1.57
N ALA A 3 -12.90 -12.91 -2.67
CA ALA A 3 -11.89 -13.90 -3.04
C ALA A 3 -10.76 -14.07 -1.98
N VAL A 4 -10.28 -12.94 -1.43
CA VAL A 4 -9.27 -12.95 -0.36
C VAL A 4 -9.87 -13.52 0.93
N GLU A 5 -11.08 -13.12 1.29
CA GLU A 5 -11.79 -13.63 2.48
C GLU A 5 -11.97 -15.16 2.40
N GLY A 6 -12.42 -15.68 1.25
CA GLY A 6 -12.59 -17.11 1.03
C GLY A 6 -11.28 -17.88 1.13
N ALA A 7 -10.21 -17.37 0.50
CA ALA A 7 -8.89 -18.01 0.57
C ALA A 7 -8.35 -18.04 2.01
N VAL A 8 -8.47 -16.94 2.74
CA VAL A 8 -8.02 -16.87 4.14
C VAL A 8 -8.81 -17.81 5.03
N ARG A 9 -10.14 -17.89 4.84
CA ARG A 9 -11.00 -18.80 5.58
C ARG A 9 -10.62 -20.26 5.32
N THR A 10 -10.39 -20.66 4.07
CA THR A 10 -10.04 -22.04 3.74
C THR A 10 -8.69 -22.43 4.31
N GLU A 11 -7.67 -21.58 4.13
CA GLU A 11 -6.30 -21.90 4.53
C GLU A 11 -6.09 -21.84 6.05
N PHE A 12 -6.61 -20.78 6.70
CA PHE A 12 -6.30 -20.48 8.09
C PHE A 12 -7.47 -20.74 9.05
N GLN A 13 -8.64 -21.19 8.54
CA GLN A 13 -9.85 -21.45 9.33
C GLN A 13 -10.32 -20.24 10.16
N VAL A 14 -9.99 -19.03 9.71
CA VAL A 14 -10.36 -17.76 10.36
C VAL A 14 -11.07 -16.87 9.34
N GLN A 15 -12.14 -16.21 9.77
CA GLN A 15 -12.87 -15.23 8.96
C GLN A 15 -12.33 -13.82 9.24
N PRO A 16 -11.71 -13.13 8.27
CA PRO A 16 -11.38 -11.71 8.43
C PRO A 16 -12.65 -10.89 8.60
N GLU A 17 -12.65 -9.98 9.57
CA GLU A 17 -13.76 -9.03 9.78
C GLU A 17 -13.84 -8.00 8.64
N GLN A 18 -12.68 -7.55 8.13
CA GLN A 18 -12.60 -6.56 7.07
C GLN A 18 -11.37 -6.76 6.18
N VAL A 19 -11.52 -6.40 4.91
CA VAL A 19 -10.42 -6.32 3.93
C VAL A 19 -10.48 -4.95 3.24
N LEU A 20 -9.44 -4.15 3.46
CA LEU A 20 -9.34 -2.80 2.90
C LEU A 20 -8.34 -2.77 1.74
N PHE A 21 -8.76 -2.18 0.62
CA PHE A 21 -7.87 -1.85 -0.48
C PHE A 21 -7.41 -0.40 -0.35
N VAL A 22 -6.10 -0.21 -0.33
CA VAL A 22 -5.48 1.12 -0.26
C VAL A 22 -4.64 1.39 -1.52
N PRO A 23 -4.42 2.67 -1.88
CA PRO A 23 -3.57 3.01 -3.01
C PRO A 23 -2.12 2.53 -2.83
N PRO A 24 -1.39 2.27 -3.93
CA PRO A 24 0.03 1.95 -3.86
C PRO A 24 0.83 3.08 -3.19
N GLY A 25 1.80 2.70 -2.35
CA GLY A 25 2.70 3.66 -1.70
C GLY A 25 2.11 4.40 -0.50
N THR A 26 0.86 4.15 -0.11
CA THR A 26 0.27 4.73 1.12
C THR A 26 0.47 3.85 2.36
N ILE A 27 0.89 2.59 2.18
CA ILE A 27 1.19 1.69 3.29
C ILE A 27 2.46 2.17 4.02
N PRO A 28 2.37 2.49 5.33
CA PRO A 28 3.52 2.87 6.14
C PRO A 28 4.60 1.79 6.16
N LYS A 29 5.84 2.20 5.99
CA LYS A 29 7.03 1.34 6.02
C LYS A 29 7.99 1.77 7.11
N THR A 30 8.81 0.84 7.58
CA THR A 30 9.99 1.14 8.42
C THR A 30 11.06 1.83 7.58
N SER A 31 12.09 2.37 8.23
CA SER A 31 13.27 2.95 7.55
C SER A 31 13.93 1.95 6.58
N SER A 32 13.92 0.66 6.92
CA SER A 32 14.40 -0.44 6.07
C SER A 32 13.42 -0.90 5.00
N GLY A 33 12.25 -0.28 4.88
CA GLY A 33 11.27 -0.57 3.83
C GLY A 33 10.31 -1.73 4.11
N LYS A 34 10.37 -2.35 5.30
CA LYS A 34 9.41 -3.38 5.73
C LYS A 34 8.06 -2.75 6.05
N ILE A 35 6.98 -3.52 5.92
CA ILE A 35 5.64 -3.05 6.29
C ILE A 35 5.56 -2.80 7.80
N SER A 36 5.18 -1.59 8.20
CA SER A 36 4.99 -1.22 9.60
C SER A 36 3.56 -1.51 10.05
N ARG A 37 3.29 -2.75 10.48
CA ARG A 37 1.95 -3.20 10.89
C ARG A 37 1.38 -2.38 12.06
N GLY A 38 2.22 -1.95 13.00
CA GLY A 38 1.80 -1.11 14.12
C GLY A 38 1.30 0.27 13.66
N ALA A 39 1.99 0.90 12.71
CA ALA A 39 1.56 2.18 12.14
C ALA A 39 0.26 2.03 11.34
N ILE A 40 0.10 0.93 10.58
CA ILE A 40 -1.15 0.62 9.87
C ILE A 40 -2.32 0.49 10.86
N ARG A 41 -2.14 -0.22 11.97
CA ARG A 41 -3.21 -0.38 12.97
C ARG A 41 -3.64 0.96 13.58
N LYS A 42 -2.67 1.83 13.90
CA LYS A 42 -2.96 3.19 14.39
C LYS A 42 -3.72 4.02 13.36
N ALA A 43 -3.24 4.04 12.11
CA ALA A 43 -3.88 4.76 11.02
C ALA A 43 -5.29 4.22 10.71
N LEU A 44 -5.50 2.91 10.81
CA LEU A 44 -6.82 2.31 10.65
C LEU A 44 -7.77 2.77 11.75
N ALA A 45 -7.33 2.68 13.02
CA ALA A 45 -8.14 3.09 14.17
C ALA A 45 -8.48 4.60 14.13
N ALA A 46 -7.58 5.42 13.56
CA ALA A 46 -7.79 6.86 13.37
C ALA A 46 -8.60 7.21 12.11
N GLY A 47 -8.95 6.24 11.24
CA GLY A 47 -9.65 6.51 9.98
C GLY A 47 -8.79 7.18 8.90
N GLU A 48 -7.47 7.15 9.04
CA GLU A 48 -6.52 7.87 8.19
C GLU A 48 -6.07 7.07 6.95
N LEU A 49 -6.42 5.78 6.87
CA LEU A 49 -6.10 4.96 5.71
C LEU A 49 -6.99 5.34 4.52
N LYS A 50 -6.40 5.96 3.49
CA LYS A 50 -7.06 6.23 2.21
C LYS A 50 -7.51 4.92 1.55
N THR A 51 -8.80 4.79 1.27
CA THR A 51 -9.37 3.62 0.59
C THR A 51 -9.56 3.90 -0.90
N ARG A 52 -9.69 2.82 -1.68
CA ARG A 52 -9.75 2.79 -3.16
C ARG A 52 -10.87 3.66 -3.82
N GLY A 53 -11.69 4.37 -3.06
CA GLY A 53 -12.71 5.31 -3.57
C GLY A 53 -12.16 6.66 -4.08
N GLU A 54 -10.96 7.08 -3.66
CA GLU A 54 -10.37 8.35 -4.12
C GLU A 54 -9.61 8.19 -5.46
N ALA A 55 -10.07 8.92 -6.49
CA ALA A 55 -9.53 9.08 -7.86
C ALA A 55 -8.24 8.28 -8.20
N GLN A 56 -8.43 7.04 -8.67
CA GLN A 56 -7.35 6.09 -8.99
C GLN A 56 -6.46 6.50 -10.19
N TRP A 57 -6.92 7.40 -11.08
CA TRP A 57 -6.17 7.81 -12.27
C TRP A 57 -4.89 8.62 -11.96
N LEU A 58 -4.89 9.38 -10.86
CA LEU A 58 -3.71 10.13 -10.41
C LEU A 58 -2.58 9.24 -9.89
N SER A 59 -2.90 8.03 -9.42
CA SER A 59 -1.91 7.08 -8.88
C SER A 59 -0.99 6.53 -9.97
N GLY A 60 -1.55 6.23 -11.15
CA GLY A 60 -0.76 5.77 -12.31
C GLY A 60 0.19 6.86 -12.83
N LEU A 61 -0.28 8.11 -12.86
CA LEU A 61 0.52 9.26 -13.28
C LEU A 61 1.69 9.52 -12.32
N LYS A 62 1.42 9.55 -11.01
CA LYS A 62 2.45 9.72 -9.96
C LYS A 62 3.48 8.59 -9.96
N LEU A 63 3.05 7.35 -10.20
CA LEU A 63 3.96 6.21 -10.25
C LEU A 63 4.93 6.32 -11.43
N LYS A 64 4.43 6.64 -12.62
CA LYS A 64 5.28 6.86 -13.81
C LYS A 64 6.29 7.99 -13.57
N ALA A 65 5.83 9.12 -13.03
CA ALA A 65 6.71 10.25 -12.70
C ALA A 65 7.82 9.84 -11.71
N ARG A 66 7.48 9.07 -10.67
CA ARG A 66 8.45 8.65 -9.65
C ARG A 66 9.48 7.63 -10.17
N ILE A 67 9.07 6.71 -11.05
CA ILE A 67 10.00 5.76 -11.69
C ILE A 67 11.02 6.51 -12.55
N THR A 68 10.56 7.45 -13.37
CA THR A 68 11.42 8.28 -14.20
C THR A 68 12.40 9.09 -13.36
N PHE A 69 11.92 9.74 -12.28
CA PHE A 69 12.77 10.52 -11.39
C PHE A 69 13.86 9.68 -10.71
N ASN A 70 13.52 8.49 -10.20
CA ASN A 70 14.52 7.61 -9.59
C ASN A 70 15.58 7.11 -10.58
N ARG A 71 15.20 6.90 -11.85
CA ARG A 71 16.16 6.50 -12.90
C ARG A 71 17.16 7.61 -13.19
N VAL A 72 16.69 8.87 -13.30
CA VAL A 72 17.56 10.04 -13.49
C VAL A 72 18.48 10.24 -12.29
N ARG A 73 17.95 10.17 -11.07
CA ARG A 73 18.75 10.34 -9.85
C ARG A 73 19.84 9.28 -9.71
N ASN A 74 19.55 8.03 -10.04
CA ASN A 74 20.55 6.96 -9.98
C ASN A 74 21.64 7.13 -11.05
N ALA A 75 21.30 7.66 -12.24
CA ALA A 75 22.28 7.96 -13.28
C ALA A 75 23.25 9.09 -12.86
N MET A 76 22.76 10.12 -12.18
CA MET A 76 23.58 11.25 -11.71
C MET A 76 24.42 10.96 -10.45
N SER A 77 24.17 9.86 -9.74
CA SER A 77 24.94 9.47 -8.55
C SER A 77 26.10 8.52 -8.89
N SER A 78 26.33 8.24 -10.17
CA SER A 78 27.37 7.33 -10.69
C SER A 78 28.51 8.06 -11.39
N GLU A 79 28.52 9.39 -11.35
CA GLU A 79 29.64 10.29 -11.71
C GLU A 79 30.29 10.83 -10.44
#